data_AF-A0A2G9V0B1-F1
#
_entry.id   AF-A0A2G9V0B1-F1
#
_cell.length_a   1.000
_cell.length_b   1.000
_cell.length_c   1.000
_cell.angle_alpha   90.00
_cell.angle_beta   90.00
_cell.angle_gamma   90.00
#
_symmetry.space_group_name_H-M   'P 1'
#
loop_
_entity.id
_entity.type
_entity.pdbx_description
1 polymer ?
#
loop_
_entity_poly.entity_id
_entity_poly.type
_entity_poly.pdbx_seq_one_letter_code
_entity_poly.pdbx_strand_id
1 'polypeptide(L)'
;MLSIKSGYRKKILVAGCENMSQVPFYLPRGEIPYGGLKIVDGIAKDGLQDFMLNVPMGLCAEKSVKAHLGPDYKNKPKKIIIHYAKIH
;
A
#
# COMPACT_ATOMS: atom_id res chain seq x y z
N MET A 1 13.36 -8.33 -16.74
CA MET A 1 14.41 -7.48 -17.36
C MET A 1 15.81 -8.08 -17.22
N LEU A 2 16.29 -8.37 -16.00
CA LEU A 2 17.62 -8.95 -15.73
C LEU A 2 17.85 -10.30 -16.45
N SER A 3 16.80 -11.14 -16.53
CA SER A 3 16.83 -12.44 -17.23
C SER A 3 16.95 -12.34 -18.75
N ILE A 4 16.58 -11.22 -19.38
CA ILE A 4 16.76 -10.99 -20.83
C ILE A 4 18.15 -10.43 -21.08
N LYS A 5 18.58 -9.46 -20.25
CA LYS A 5 19.93 -8.85 -20.34
C LYS A 5 21.06 -9.87 -20.21
N SER A 6 20.90 -10.87 -19.34
CA SER A 6 21.92 -11.91 -19.12
C SER A 6 21.87 -13.04 -20.16
N GLY A 7 21.04 -12.92 -21.21
CA GLY A 7 20.93 -13.90 -22.30
C GLY A 7 20.14 -15.17 -21.96
N TYR A 8 19.74 -15.40 -20.70
CA TYR A 8 19.06 -16.62 -20.27
C TYR A 8 17.68 -16.84 -20.92
N ARG A 9 16.95 -15.77 -21.27
CA ARG A 9 15.62 -15.89 -21.88
C ARG A 9 15.41 -14.81 -22.95
N LYS A 10 14.92 -15.20 -24.12
CA LYS A 10 14.71 -14.30 -25.27
C LYS A 10 13.36 -13.57 -25.27
N LYS A 11 12.33 -14.17 -24.69
CA LYS A 11 10.99 -13.57 -24.55
C LYS A 11 10.45 -13.91 -23.17
N ILE A 12 9.89 -12.93 -22.49
CA ILE A 12 9.29 -13.08 -21.16
C ILE A 12 8.06 -12.18 -21.10
N LEU A 13 6.95 -12.71 -20.60
CA LEU A 13 5.78 -11.93 -20.24
C LEU A 13 5.91 -11.48 -18.79
N VAL A 14 5.71 -10.19 -18.53
CA VAL A 14 5.68 -9.62 -17.17
C VAL A 14 4.34 -8.93 -17.00
N ALA A 15 3.56 -9.39 -16.03
CA ALA A 15 2.29 -8.80 -15.65
C ALA A 15 2.22 -8.74 -14.11
N GLY A 16 1.58 -7.70 -13.59
CA GLY A 16 1.19 -7.59 -12.18
C GLY A 16 -0.32 -7.67 -12.09
N CYS A 17 -0.84 -8.48 -11.18
CA CYS A 17 -2.27 -8.54 -10.90
C CYS A 17 -2.45 -8.46 -9.38
N GLU A 18 -3.37 -7.61 -8.95
CA GLU A 18 -3.72 -7.42 -7.54
C GLU A 18 -5.24 -7.49 -7.42
N ASN A 19 -5.75 -8.24 -6.43
CA ASN A 19 -7.17 -8.30 -6.12
C ASN A 19 -7.40 -7.99 -4.65
N MET A 20 -7.50 -6.70 -4.34
CA MET A 20 -7.72 -6.24 -2.97
C MET A 20 -9.09 -6.64 -2.43
N SER A 21 -10.09 -6.90 -3.28
CA SER A 21 -11.44 -7.28 -2.87
C SER A 21 -11.52 -8.71 -2.31
N GLN A 22 -10.56 -9.57 -2.62
CA GLN A 22 -10.55 -10.98 -2.20
C GLN A 22 -9.53 -11.27 -1.09
N VAL A 23 -8.95 -10.25 -0.46
CA VAL A 23 -7.98 -10.44 0.62
C VAL A 23 -8.70 -10.95 1.88
N PRO A 24 -8.24 -12.06 2.48
CA PRO A 24 -8.88 -12.63 3.67
C PRO A 24 -8.47 -11.91 4.95
N PHE A 25 -9.24 -12.17 6.01
CA PHE A 25 -8.85 -11.81 7.37
C PHE A 25 -8.01 -12.91 8.02
N TYR A 26 -7.00 -12.53 8.79
CA TYR A 26 -6.09 -13.45 9.47
C TYR A 26 -6.50 -13.71 10.93
N LEU A 27 -6.38 -14.99 11.30
CA LEU A 27 -6.44 -15.47 12.67
C LEU A 27 -5.03 -15.91 13.10
N PRO A 28 -4.49 -15.44 14.24
CA PRO A 28 -3.22 -15.96 14.74
C PRO A 28 -3.37 -17.45 15.10
N ARG A 29 -2.35 -18.25 14.77
CA ARG A 29 -2.32 -19.67 15.14
C ARG A 29 -2.12 -19.83 16.66
N GLY A 30 -2.92 -20.68 17.29
CA GLY A 30 -2.83 -20.98 18.72
C GLY A 30 -4.19 -21.17 19.39
N GLU A 31 -4.20 -21.31 20.71
CA GLU A 31 -5.44 -21.30 21.50
C GLU A 31 -6.04 -19.89 21.52
N ILE A 32 -7.36 -19.81 21.42
CA ILE A 32 -8.09 -18.54 21.46
C ILE A 32 -8.18 -18.13 22.93
N PRO A 33 -7.51 -17.04 23.35
CA PRO A 33 -7.50 -16.64 24.76
C PRO A 33 -8.90 -16.21 25.21
N TYR A 34 -9.21 -16.44 26.48
CA TYR A 34 -10.43 -15.93 27.10
C TYR A 34 -10.40 -14.40 27.15
N GLY A 35 -11.48 -13.74 26.72
CA GLY A 35 -11.56 -12.28 26.59
C GLY A 35 -11.66 -11.75 25.15
N GLY A 36 -11.67 -12.65 24.15
CA GLY A 36 -11.94 -12.33 22.75
C GLY A 36 -10.68 -12.11 21.92
N LEU A 37 -10.81 -12.31 20.61
CA LEU A 37 -9.71 -12.23 19.66
C LEU A 37 -10.04 -11.21 18.56
N LYS A 38 -9.04 -10.40 18.22
CA LYS A 38 -9.14 -9.45 17.10
C LYS A 38 -8.73 -10.17 15.82
N ILE A 39 -9.68 -10.30 14.91
CA ILE A 39 -9.42 -10.77 13.55
C ILE A 39 -8.69 -9.65 12.81
N VAL A 40 -7.59 -9.97 12.15
CA VAL A 40 -6.71 -8.97 11.54
C VAL A 40 -7.00 -8.86 10.05
N ASP A 41 -7.21 -7.65 9.55
CA ASP A 41 -7.40 -7.41 8.11
C ASP A 41 -6.07 -7.55 7.35
N GLY A 42 -6.04 -8.47 6.37
CA GLY A 42 -4.87 -8.69 5.54
C GLY A 42 -4.54 -7.50 4.63
N ILE A 43 -5.52 -6.71 4.21
CA ILE A 43 -5.28 -5.52 3.37
C ILE A 43 -4.50 -4.49 4.18
N ALA A 44 -4.98 -4.20 5.38
CA ALA A 44 -4.37 -3.22 6.25
C ALA A 44 -2.98 -3.67 6.70
N LYS A 45 -2.85 -4.92 7.16
CA LYS A 45 -1.61 -5.42 7.75
C LYS A 45 -0.51 -5.68 6.74
N ASP A 46 -0.83 -6.31 5.61
CA ASP A 46 0.20 -6.74 4.65
C ASP A 46 0.35 -5.75 3.48
N GLY A 47 -0.69 -4.96 3.19
CA GLY A 47 -0.71 -4.03 2.05
C GLY A 47 -0.49 -2.57 2.41
N LEU A 48 -1.13 -2.05 3.46
CA LEU A 48 -1.24 -0.60 3.72
C LEU A 48 -0.46 -0.09 4.92
N GLN A 49 0.01 -0.98 5.80
CA GLN A 49 0.78 -0.62 6.99
C GLN A 49 2.27 -0.79 6.73
N ASP A 50 3.04 0.26 7.04
CA ASP A 50 4.49 0.17 7.03
C ASP A 50 4.96 -0.71 8.20
N PHE A 51 5.68 -1.79 7.90
CA PHE A 51 6.18 -2.75 8.90
C PHE A 51 7.14 -2.11 9.91
N MET A 52 7.99 -1.19 9.47
CA MET A 52 9.03 -0.62 10.35
C MET A 52 8.46 0.44 11.30
N LEU A 53 7.51 1.24 10.81
CA LEU A 53 6.94 2.35 11.56
C LEU A 53 5.58 2.02 12.19
N ASN A 54 4.95 0.91 11.82
CA ASN A 54 3.59 0.53 12.23
C ASN A 54 2.56 1.65 12.04
N VAL A 55 2.72 2.42 10.97
CA VAL A 55 1.79 3.51 10.58
C VAL A 55 1.20 3.24 9.20
N PRO A 56 -0.01 3.73 8.91
CA PRO A 56 -0.57 3.64 7.58
C PRO A 56 0.28 4.42 6.57
N MET A 57 0.43 3.91 5.35
CA MET A 57 1.20 4.56 4.28
C MET A 57 0.76 6.01 4.00
N GLY A 58 -0.51 6.35 4.23
CA GLY A 58 -1.00 7.73 4.10
C GLY A 58 -0.27 8.71 5.02
N LEU A 59 0.05 8.31 6.26
CA LEU A 59 0.79 9.15 7.19
C LEU A 59 2.26 9.30 6.76
N CYS A 60 2.85 8.26 6.16
CA CYS A 60 4.18 8.36 5.55
C CYS A 60 4.19 9.36 4.39
N ALA A 61 3.14 9.37 3.57
CA ALA A 61 2.99 10.34 2.49
C ALA A 61 2.90 11.79 3.03
N GLU A 62 2.14 12.02 4.10
CA GLU A 62 2.04 13.33 4.73
C GLU A 62 3.38 13.85 5.28
N LYS A 63 4.17 12.97 5.91
CA LYS A 63 5.52 13.31 6.38
C LYS A 63 6.42 13.76 5.22
N SER A 64 6.40 13.03 4.11
CA SER A 64 7.16 13.37 2.91
C SER A 64 6.73 14.72 2.32
N VAL A 65 5.42 14.99 2.28
CA VAL A 65 4.89 16.28 1.82
C VAL A 65 5.36 17.42 2.72
N LYS A 66 5.26 17.26 4.05
CA LYS A 66 5.69 18.28 5.00
C LYS A 66 7.19 18.61 4.88
N ALA A 67 8.02 17.59 4.64
CA ALA A 67 9.47 17.78 4.47
C ALA A 67 9.84 18.55 3.18
N HIS A 68 9.12 18.33 2.08
CA HIS A 68 9.46 18.92 0.78
C HIS A 68 8.73 20.23 0.47
N LEU A 69 7.52 20.43 1.00
CA LEU A 69 6.64 21.55 0.65
C LEU A 69 6.41 22.54 1.80
N GLY A 70 6.98 22.29 2.98
CA GLY A 70 6.79 23.11 4.18
C GLY A 70 5.36 23.02 4.74
N PRO A 71 5.00 23.82 5.77
CA PRO A 71 3.69 23.75 6.43
C PRO A 71 2.51 24.25 5.56
N ASP A 72 2.76 25.01 4.48
CA ASP A 72 1.75 25.62 3.61
C ASP A 72 1.10 24.68 2.58
N TYR A 73 1.46 23.39 2.58
CA TYR A 73 0.93 22.41 1.63
C TYR A 73 -0.59 22.25 1.66
N LYS A 74 -1.26 22.65 2.75
CA LYS A 74 -2.73 22.56 2.92
C LYS A 74 -3.51 23.51 2.00
N ASN A 75 -2.90 24.63 1.60
CA ASN A 75 -3.54 25.65 0.76
C ASN A 75 -3.39 25.37 -0.73
N LYS A 76 -2.64 24.33 -1.11
CA LYS A 76 -2.46 23.95 -2.51
C LYS A 76 -3.68 23.17 -3.01
N PRO A 77 -4.13 23.40 -4.25
CA PRO A 77 -5.23 22.65 -4.82
C PRO A 77 -4.89 21.16 -4.79
N LYS A 78 -5.78 20.36 -4.19
CA LYS A 78 -5.61 18.91 -4.12
C LYS A 78 -5.59 18.37 -5.55
N LYS A 79 -4.48 17.76 -5.97
CA LYS A 79 -4.32 17.10 -7.28
C LYS A 79 -5.44 16.09 -7.58
N ILE A 80 -6.10 15.59 -6.54
CA ILE A 80 -7.29 14.75 -6.59
C ILE A 80 -8.37 15.35 -7.50
N ILE A 81 -8.75 16.63 -7.32
CA ILE A 81 -9.82 17.28 -8.08
C ILE A 81 -9.46 17.34 -9.57
N ILE A 82 -8.20 17.70 -9.87
CA ILE A 82 -7.70 17.80 -11.25
C ILE A 82 -7.62 16.42 -11.91
N HIS A 83 -7.30 15.38 -11.14
CA HIS A 83 -7.22 14.02 -11.66
C HIS A 83 -8.60 13.43 -11.95
N TYR A 84 -9.58 13.61 -11.06
CA TYR A 84 -10.97 13.21 -11.32
C TYR A 84 -11.56 13.92 -12.54
N ALA A 85 -11.27 15.21 -12.72
CA ALA A 85 -11.69 15.97 -13.90
C ALA A 85 -10.96 15.58 -15.21
N LYS A 86 -9.89 14.78 -15.14
CA LYS A 86 -9.17 14.23 -16.32
C LYS A 86 -9.63 12.83 -16.71
N ILE A 87 -10.31 12.14 -15.80
CA ILE A 87 -10.81 10.77 -16.00
C ILE A 87 -12.22 10.80 -16.62
N HIS A 88 -12.92 11.93 -16.51
CA HIS A 88 -14.16 12.24 -17.22
C HIS A 88 -13.87 13.17 -18.41
#